data_AF-A0A1E5V4F0-F1
#
_entry.id   AF-A0A1E5V4F0-F1
#
_cell.length_a   1.000
_cell.length_b   1.000
_cell.length_c   1.000
_cell.angle_alpha   90.00
_cell.angle_beta   90.00
_cell.angle_gamma   90.00
#
_symmetry.space_group_name_H-M   'P 1'
#
loop_
_entity.id
_entity.type
_entity.pdbx_description
1 polymer ?
#
loop_
_entity_poly.entity_id
_entity_poly.type
_entity_poly.pdbx_seq_one_letter_code
_entity_poly.pdbx_strand_id
1 'polypeptide(L)' 'LSARVDLNKVREAKRFAVLQAQREGCIGSYKSFDSLFGNYLVPVIPSNGVFDQIGTK' A
#
# COMPACT_ATOMS: atom_id res chain seq x y z
N LEU A 1 -7.18 -6.56 -26.41
CA LEU A 1 -6.29 -5.36 -26.41
C LEU A 1 -5.67 -5.23 -25.03
N SER A 2 -4.52 -5.87 -24.79
CA SER A 2 -3.78 -5.65 -23.55
C SER A 2 -3.15 -4.26 -23.64
N ALA A 3 -3.83 -3.24 -23.11
CA ALA A 3 -3.17 -1.95 -22.86
C ALA A 3 -1.90 -2.27 -22.07
N ARG A 4 -0.72 -1.91 -22.59
CA ARG A 4 0.54 -2.14 -21.90
C ARG A 4 0.48 -1.34 -20.61
N VAL A 5 0.31 -2.02 -19.48
CA VAL A 5 0.23 -1.36 -18.18
C VAL A 5 1.58 -0.70 -17.91
N ASP A 6 1.56 0.61 -17.70
CA ASP A 6 2.76 1.37 -17.36
C ASP A 6 3.12 1.12 -15.89
N LEU A 7 4.19 0.35 -15.69
CA LEU A 7 4.68 -0.02 -14.36
C LEU A 7 5.12 1.19 -13.54
N ASN A 8 5.55 2.29 -14.17
CA ASN A 8 5.90 3.50 -13.43
C ASN A 8 4.65 4.15 -12.85
N LYS A 9 3.55 4.22 -13.62
CA LYS A 9 2.26 4.70 -13.12
C LYS A 9 1.72 3.83 -11.99
N VAL A 10 1.87 2.50 -12.09
CA VAL A 10 1.48 1.57 -11.02
C VAL A 10 2.24 1.86 -9.71
N ARG A 11 3.57 2.07 -9.81
CA ARG A 11 4.41 2.38 -8.64
C ARG A 11 4.08 3.72 -8.03
N GLU A 12 3.82 4.74 -8.85
CA GLU A 12 3.41 6.07 -8.40
C GLU A 12 2.05 6.03 -7.70
N ALA A 13 1.06 5.36 -8.30
CA ALA A 13 -0.27 5.19 -7.71
C ALA A 13 -0.21 4.43 -6.37
N LYS A 14 0.63 3.39 -6.25
CA LYS A 14 0.88 2.72 -4.97
C LYS A 14 1.44 3.68 -3.91
N ARG A 15 2.45 4.48 -4.26
CA ARG A 15 3.04 5.46 -3.32
C ARG A 15 1.99 6.47 -2.85
N PHE A 16 1.18 6.98 -3.77
CA PHE A 16 0.08 7.88 -3.44
C PHE A 16 -0.91 7.23 -2.46
N ALA A 17 -1.35 5.99 -2.71
CA ALA A 17 -2.26 5.28 -1.82
C ALA A 17 -1.69 5.11 -0.40
N VAL A 18 -0.41 4.76 -0.27
CA VAL A 18 0.27 4.66 1.04
C VAL A 18 0.31 6.00 1.77
N LEU A 19 0.71 7.08 1.08
CA LEU A 19 0.76 8.42 1.68
C LEU A 19 -0.61 8.91 2.12
N GLN A 20 -1.65 8.64 1.34
CA GLN A 20 -3.04 8.95 1.69
C GLN A 20 -3.47 8.21 2.96
N ALA A 21 -3.23 6.90 3.04
CA ALA A 21 -3.56 6.12 4.22
C ALA A 21 -2.84 6.63 5.49
N GLN A 22 -1.58 7.05 5.36
CA GLN A 22 -0.83 7.68 6.46
C GLN A 22 -1.41 9.04 6.85
N ARG A 23 -1.72 9.90 5.88
CA ARG A 23 -2.32 11.23 6.10
C ARG A 23 -3.68 11.15 6.77
N GLU A 24 -4.47 10.15 6.42
CA GLU A 24 -5.80 9.89 7.00
C GLU A 24 -5.73 9.20 8.37
N GLY A 25 -4.53 8.83 8.84
CA GLY A 25 -4.34 8.17 10.13
C GLY A 25 -4.89 6.75 10.16
N CYS A 26 -4.78 6.01 9.04
CA CYS A 26 -5.24 4.62 8.98
C CYS A 26 -4.47 3.74 9.96
N ILE A 27 -5.18 3.25 10.99
CA ILE A 27 -4.63 2.36 12.05
C ILE A 27 -4.74 0.87 11.69
N GLY A 28 -5.44 0.53 10.61
CA GLY A 28 -5.62 -0.85 10.16
C GLY A 28 -4.34 -1.41 9.56
N SER A 29 -4.05 -2.69 9.82
CA SER A 29 -2.93 -3.38 9.16
C SER A 29 -3.23 -3.63 7.69
N TYR A 30 -2.31 -3.23 6.82
CA TYR A 30 -2.38 -3.46 5.39
C TYR A 30 -1.02 -3.88 4.83
N LYS A 31 -1.04 -4.55 3.67
CA LYS A 31 0.13 -4.73 2.81
C LYS A 31 -0.03 -3.88 1.56
N SER A 32 1.07 -3.32 1.07
CA SER A 32 1.11 -2.61 -0.21
C SER A 32 1.87 -3.40 -1.27
N PHE A 33 1.40 -3.36 -2.51
CA PHE A 33 2.05 -4.01 -3.65
C PHE A 33 1.68 -3.36 -4.98
N ASP A 34 2.48 -3.61 -6.01
CA ASP A 34 2.25 -3.11 -7.36
C ASP A 34 1.08 -3.88 -8.00
N SER A 35 -0.12 -3.31 -7.89
CA SER A 35 -1.34 -3.92 -8.41
C SER A 35 -1.69 -3.38 -9.79
N LEU A 36 -1.89 -4.29 -10.75
CA LEU A 36 -2.37 -3.96 -12.09
C LEU A 36 -3.88 -3.65 -12.12
N PHE A 37 -4.58 -3.89 -11.00
CA PHE A 37 -6.03 -3.74 -10.87
C PHE A 37 -6.44 -2.56 -9.99
N GLY A 38 -5.50 -1.73 -9.56
CA GLY A 38 -5.76 -0.56 -8.70
C GLY A 38 -5.88 -0.87 -7.20
N ASN A 39 -5.78 -2.14 -6.79
CA ASN A 39 -5.79 -2.54 -5.38
C ASN A 39 -4.39 -2.43 -4.76
N TYR A 40 -3.96 -1.22 -4.42
CA TYR A 40 -2.61 -0.95 -3.93
C TYR A 40 -2.40 -1.25 -2.45
N LEU A 41 -3.48 -1.22 -1.66
CA LEU A 41 -3.50 -1.55 -0.23
C LEU A 41 -4.49 -2.68 -0.03
N VAL A 42 -4.09 -3.76 0.64
CA VAL A 42 -4.97 -4.87 1.00
C VAL A 42 -4.93 -5.05 2.52
N PRO A 43 -6.10 -5.08 3.19
CA PRO A 43 -6.17 -5.36 4.62
C PRO A 43 -5.58 -6.74 4.94
N VAL A 44 -4.84 -6.83 6.04
CA VAL A 44 -4.25 -8.10 6.49
C VAL A 44 -4.45 -8.28 7.99
N ILE A 45 -4.45 -9.54 8.43
CA ILE A 45 -4.27 -9.85 9.85
C ILE A 45 -2.83 -9.47 10.22
N PRO A 46 -2.62 -8.66 11.28
CA PRO A 46 -1.27 -8.33 11.73
C PRO A 46 -0.47 -9.60 12.02
N SER A 47 0.71 -9.71 11.42
CA SER A 47 1.70 -10.72 11.79
C SER A 47 2.73 -10.10 12.71
N ASN A 48 3.37 -10.89 13.57
CA ASN A 48 4.30 -10.42 14.62
C ASN A 48 5.41 -9.47 14.13
N GLY A 49 5.76 -9.46 12.84
CA GLY A 49 6.73 -8.52 12.25
C GLY A 49 6.19 -7.12 11.88
N VAL A 50 4.89 -6.83 12.06
CA VAL A 50 4.27 -5.53 11.72
C VAL A 50 4.30 -4.54 12.88
N PHE A 51 4.45 -5.02 14.12
CA PHE A 51 4.46 -4.16 15.32
C PHE A 51 5.71 -3.28 15.45
N ASP A 52 6.78 -3.55 14.71
CA ASP A 52 8.03 -2.77 14.77
C ASP A 52 7.95 -1.36 14.16
N GLN A 53 6.91 -1.04 13.38
CA GLN A 53 6.78 0.30 12.77
C GLN A 53 5.99 1.31 13.60
N ILE A 54 5.34 0.87 14.70
CA ILE A 54 4.60 1.77 15.61
C ILE A 54 5.49 2.22 16.79
N GLY A 55 6.76 1.79 16.83
CA GLY A 55 7.66 1.95 17.99
C GLY A 55 8.92 2.79 17.80
N THR A 56 9.17 3.41 16.63
CA THR A 56 10.33 4.33 16.50
C THR A 56 9.85 5.75 16.27
N LYS A 57 9.72 6.47 17.39
CA LYS A 57 9.71 7.92 17.47
C LYS A 57 11.14 8.42 17.71
#